data_AF-A0A2R6GE81-F1
#
_entry.id   AF-A0A2R6GE81-F1
#
_cell.length_a   1.000
_cell.length_b   1.000
_cell.length_c   1.000
_cell.angle_alpha   90.00
_cell.angle_beta   90.00
_cell.angle_gamma   90.00
#
_symmetry.space_group_name_H-M   'P 1'
#
loop_
_entity.id
_entity.type
_entity.pdbx_description
1 polymer ?
#
loop_
_entity_poly.entity_id
_entity_poly.type
_entity_poly.pdbx_seq_one_letter_code
_entity_poly.pdbx_strand_id
1 'polypeptide(L)'
;MDRSDDEFPKTHRVDPDRSVSEAVVYAVSEATGTDPLDLEPLYTAVDPDCLDELFARADSARPAELRFTFSGYEMTVISDGRVRIEGDAED
;
A
#
# COMPACT_ATOMS: atom_id res chain seq x y z
N MET A 1 33.62 -3.45 -1.80
CA MET A 1 32.29 -3.39 -2.43
C MET A 1 31.28 -3.45 -1.32
N ASP A 2 30.89 -2.29 -0.81
CA ASP A 2 29.78 -2.17 0.13
C ASP A 2 28.62 -1.64 -0.71
N ARG A 3 27.72 -2.52 -1.13
CA ARG A 3 26.38 -2.11 -1.57
C ARG A 3 25.45 -2.39 -0.39
N SER A 4 25.71 -1.76 0.75
CA SER A 4 24.69 -1.57 1.78
C SER A 4 23.84 -0.38 1.34
N ASP A 5 23.11 -0.60 0.25
CA ASP A 5 21.95 0.20 -0.11
C ASP A 5 20.91 -0.82 -0.54
N ASP A 6 20.55 -1.61 0.46
CA ASP A 6 19.43 -2.53 0.48
C ASP A 6 18.22 -1.66 0.85
N GLU A 7 17.93 -0.60 0.07
CA GLU A 7 16.62 0.04 0.11
C GLU A 7 15.64 -0.92 -0.56
N PHE A 8 15.35 -2.00 0.16
CA PHE A 8 14.32 -2.93 -0.26
C PHE A 8 12.99 -2.21 -0.12
N PRO A 9 12.08 -2.36 -1.09
CA PRO A 9 10.70 -1.93 -0.95
C PRO A 9 10.18 -2.32 0.43
N LYS A 10 9.81 -1.34 1.27
CA LYS A 10 9.13 -1.63 2.54
C LYS A 10 7.85 -2.39 2.18
N THR A 11 7.87 -3.70 2.41
CA THR A 11 6.78 -4.59 2.04
C THR A 11 5.98 -4.90 3.31
N HIS A 12 4.80 -4.31 3.41
CA HIS A 12 3.87 -4.54 4.49
C HIS A 12 2.87 -5.62 4.12
N ARG A 13 2.50 -6.46 5.10
CA ARG A 13 1.42 -7.43 4.95
C ARG A 13 0.14 -6.87 5.53
N VAL A 14 -0.90 -7.01 4.75
CA VAL A 14 -2.27 -6.64 5.08
C VAL A 14 -2.97 -7.80 5.76
N ASP A 15 -3.77 -7.48 6.79
CA ASP A 15 -4.71 -8.43 7.37
C ASP A 15 -5.84 -8.77 6.39
N PRO A 16 -6.08 -10.06 6.08
CA PRO A 16 -7.12 -10.48 5.14
C PRO A 16 -8.55 -10.31 5.68
N ASP A 17 -8.70 -10.09 7.00
CA ASP A 17 -9.99 -9.85 7.65
C ASP A 17 -10.49 -8.40 7.51
N ARG A 18 -9.69 -7.49 6.94
CA ARG A 18 -10.06 -6.08 6.73
C ARG A 18 -10.34 -5.79 5.25
N SER A 19 -11.20 -4.81 5.00
CA SER A 19 -11.41 -4.26 3.65
C SER A 19 -10.09 -3.75 3.09
N VAL A 20 -9.88 -3.90 1.78
CA VAL A 20 -8.60 -3.54 1.15
C VAL A 20 -8.33 -2.04 1.26
N SER A 21 -9.36 -1.22 1.16
CA SER A 21 -9.27 0.22 1.42
C SER A 21 -8.71 0.54 2.81
N GLU A 22 -9.18 -0.15 3.85
CA GLU A 22 -8.74 0.03 5.22
C GLU A 22 -7.30 -0.50 5.41
N ALA A 23 -7.04 -1.68 4.88
CA ALA A 23 -5.72 -2.29 4.88
C ALA A 23 -4.62 -1.42 4.26
N VAL A 24 -4.94 -0.76 3.14
CA VAL A 24 -4.02 0.13 2.45
C VAL A 24 -3.70 1.32 3.35
N VAL A 25 -4.70 1.94 3.99
CA VAL A 25 -4.48 3.04 4.95
C VAL A 25 -3.56 2.62 6.10
N TYR A 26 -3.80 1.44 6.70
CA TYR A 26 -2.95 0.92 7.77
C TYR A 26 -1.53 0.59 7.29
N ALA A 27 -1.38 -0.01 6.11
CA ALA A 27 -0.07 -0.31 5.55
C ALA A 27 0.75 0.96 5.28
N VAL A 28 0.12 2.04 4.79
CA VAL A 28 0.78 3.34 4.65
C VAL A 28 1.21 3.85 6.01
N SER A 29 0.28 3.87 6.95
CA SER A 29 0.49 4.37 8.31
C SER A 29 1.69 3.70 8.97
N GLU A 30 1.79 2.36 8.89
CA GLU A 30 2.92 1.64 9.46
C GLU A 30 4.23 1.92 8.73
N ALA A 31 4.19 2.10 7.41
CA ALA A 31 5.40 2.32 6.61
C ALA A 31 5.97 3.73 6.76
N THR A 32 5.10 4.73 6.82
CA THR A 32 5.44 6.14 7.02
C THR A 32 5.54 6.53 8.50
N GLY A 33 5.08 5.65 9.41
CA GLY A 33 4.99 5.94 10.83
C GLY A 33 3.97 7.05 11.15
N THR A 34 3.05 7.33 10.23
CA THR A 34 2.05 8.40 10.36
C THR A 34 0.72 7.81 10.80
N ASP A 35 -0.02 8.55 11.62
CA ASP A 35 -1.35 8.10 12.06
C ASP A 35 -2.31 8.07 10.86
N PRO A 36 -3.14 7.04 10.69
CA PRO A 36 -4.07 6.94 9.56
C PRO A 36 -5.09 8.10 9.52
N LEU A 37 -5.30 8.78 10.65
CA LEU A 37 -6.14 9.97 10.75
C LEU A 37 -5.41 11.27 10.36
N ASP A 38 -4.08 11.26 10.34
CA ASP A 38 -3.23 12.39 9.96
C ASP A 38 -2.78 12.30 8.48
N LEU A 39 -2.81 11.09 7.92
CA LEU A 39 -2.61 10.84 6.49
C LEU A 39 -3.64 11.59 5.62
N GLU A 40 -3.22 11.93 4.39
CA GLU A 40 -4.16 12.44 3.40
C GLU A 40 -5.32 11.44 3.20
N PRO A 41 -6.55 11.89 2.93
CA PRO A 41 -7.64 10.96 2.68
C PRO A 41 -7.29 10.05 1.49
N LEU A 42 -7.46 8.73 1.65
CA LEU A 42 -7.13 7.78 0.58
C LEU A 42 -7.84 8.14 -0.74
N TYR A 43 -9.06 8.68 -0.65
CA TYR A 43 -9.87 9.15 -1.79
C TYR A 43 -9.18 10.21 -2.65
N THR A 44 -8.22 10.97 -2.10
CA THR A 44 -7.44 11.97 -2.84
C THR A 44 -6.56 11.32 -3.91
N ALA A 45 -6.04 10.12 -3.64
CA ALA A 45 -5.21 9.37 -4.58
C ALA A 45 -5.98 8.25 -5.29
N VAL A 46 -6.87 7.56 -4.57
CA VAL A 46 -7.59 6.40 -5.08
C VAL A 46 -8.94 6.22 -4.41
N ASP A 47 -9.95 5.90 -5.21
CA ASP A 47 -11.30 5.65 -4.72
C ASP A 47 -11.36 4.32 -3.94
N PRO A 48 -11.71 4.33 -2.64
CA PRO A 48 -11.70 3.12 -1.80
C PRO A 48 -12.77 2.10 -2.22
N ASP A 49 -13.87 2.56 -2.82
CA ASP A 49 -14.96 1.70 -3.31
C ASP A 49 -14.48 0.94 -4.56
N CYS A 50 -13.85 1.66 -5.49
CA CYS A 50 -13.25 1.06 -6.68
C CYS A 50 -12.13 0.07 -6.33
N LEU A 51 -11.36 0.37 -5.28
CA LEU A 51 -10.30 -0.50 -4.76
C LEU A 51 -10.89 -1.78 -4.15
N ASP A 52 -11.95 -1.66 -3.36
CA ASP A 52 -12.69 -2.82 -2.84
C ASP A 52 -13.27 -3.66 -3.96
N GLU A 53 -13.92 -3.06 -4.96
CA GLU A 53 -14.47 -3.75 -6.13
C GLU A 53 -13.41 -4.47 -6.98
N LEU A 54 -12.26 -3.82 -7.20
CA LEU A 54 -11.16 -4.39 -7.98
C LEU A 54 -10.61 -5.63 -7.29
N PHE A 55 -10.46 -5.59 -5.97
CA PHE A 55 -9.92 -6.69 -5.18
C PHE A 55 -10.98 -7.75 -4.87
N ALA A 56 -12.25 -7.40 -4.74
CA ALA A 56 -13.36 -8.34 -4.64
C ALA A 56 -13.48 -9.21 -5.90
N ARG A 57 -13.02 -8.70 -7.05
CA ARG A 57 -12.91 -9.43 -8.32
C ARG A 57 -11.57 -10.13 -8.51
N ALA A 58 -10.56 -9.81 -7.68
CA ALA A 58 -9.26 -10.45 -7.71
C ALA A 58 -9.35 -11.84 -7.07
N ASP A 59 -8.63 -12.79 -7.63
CA ASP A 59 -8.61 -14.17 -7.14
C ASP A 59 -7.18 -14.70 -7.24
N SER A 60 -6.85 -15.81 -6.58
CA SER A 60 -5.51 -16.41 -6.66
C SER A 60 -5.12 -16.78 -8.10
N ALA A 61 -6.10 -17.02 -8.97
CA ALA A 61 -5.87 -17.26 -10.40
C ALA A 61 -5.66 -15.98 -11.23
N ARG A 62 -6.11 -14.81 -10.74
CA ARG A 62 -5.97 -13.51 -11.39
C ARG A 62 -5.65 -12.46 -10.32
N PRO A 63 -4.37 -12.35 -9.92
CA PRO A 63 -3.97 -11.35 -8.96
C PRO A 63 -4.23 -9.95 -9.55
N ALA A 64 -4.91 -9.11 -8.80
CA ALA A 64 -4.95 -7.68 -9.03
C ALA A 64 -3.74 -7.01 -8.36
N GLU A 65 -3.16 -6.05 -9.07
CA GLU A 65 -2.14 -5.14 -8.57
C GLU A 65 -2.58 -3.72 -8.88
N LEU A 66 -2.46 -2.84 -7.88
CA LEU A 66 -2.81 -1.44 -7.99
C LEU A 66 -1.64 -0.58 -7.55
N ARG A 67 -1.15 0.26 -8.45
CA ARG A 67 -0.04 1.17 -8.20
C ARG A 67 -0.52 2.61 -8.29
N PHE A 68 -0.26 3.38 -7.25
CA PHE A 68 -0.64 4.78 -7.15
C PHE A 68 0.35 5.57 -6.29
N THR A 69 0.40 6.88 -6.46
CA THR A 69 1.24 7.75 -5.64
C THR A 69 0.41 8.35 -4.52
N PHE A 70 0.89 8.26 -3.29
CA PHE A 70 0.21 8.75 -2.10
C PHE A 70 1.19 9.43 -1.16
N SER A 71 0.90 10.67 -0.74
CA SER A 71 1.78 11.47 0.11
C SER A 71 3.23 11.60 -0.42
N GLY A 72 3.42 11.54 -1.74
CA GLY A 72 4.74 11.57 -2.39
C GLY A 72 5.44 10.22 -2.53
N TYR A 73 4.89 9.15 -1.97
CA TYR A 73 5.42 7.79 -2.06
C TYR A 73 4.70 7.00 -3.16
N GLU A 74 5.44 6.13 -3.85
CA GLU A 74 4.84 5.20 -4.80
C GLU A 74 4.41 3.93 -4.08
N MET A 75 3.10 3.69 -4.05
CA MET A 75 2.51 2.55 -3.40
C MET A 75 2.04 1.53 -4.41
N THR A 76 2.34 0.26 -4.16
CA THR A 76 1.88 -0.88 -4.96
C THR A 76 1.19 -1.89 -4.08
N VAL A 77 -0.11 -2.03 -4.23
CA VAL A 77 -0.97 -2.95 -3.47
C VAL A 77 -1.24 -4.19 -4.32
N ILE A 78 -0.99 -5.35 -3.74
CA ILE A 78 -1.15 -6.66 -4.38
C ILE A 78 -2.25 -7.41 -3.64
N SER A 79 -3.16 -8.02 -4.39
CA SER A 79 -4.28 -8.86 -3.87
C SER A 79 -3.86 -10.05 -3.01
N ASP A 80 -2.57 -10.40 -2.98
CA ASP A 80 -1.97 -11.33 -2.01
C ASP A 80 -1.88 -10.75 -0.58
N GLY A 81 -2.36 -9.52 -0.37
CA GLY A 81 -2.26 -8.80 0.90
C GLY A 81 -0.86 -8.22 1.13
N ARG A 82 -0.17 -7.80 0.06
CA ARG A 82 1.14 -7.14 0.17
C ARG A 82 1.05 -5.72 -0.35
N VAL A 83 1.57 -4.77 0.42
CA VAL A 83 1.73 -3.38 0.02
C VAL A 83 3.22 -3.09 -0.04
N ARG A 84 3.69 -2.66 -1.21
CA ARG A 84 5.05 -2.18 -1.40
C ARG A 84 5.03 -0.67 -1.44
N ILE A 85 5.99 -0.06 -0.75
CA ILE A 85 6.12 1.38 -0.70
C ILE A 85 7.53 1.71 -1.15
N GLU A 86 7.59 2.44 -2.25
CA GLU A 86 8.80 2.94 -2.88
C GLU A 86 8.87 4.44 -2.60
N GLY A 87 9.88 4.82 -1.81
CA GLY A 87 10.24 6.21 -1.60
C GLY A 87 11.39 6.31 -0.61
N ASP A 88 12.26 7.26 -0.88
CA ASP A 88 13.39 7.63 -0.04
C ASP A 88 12.80 8.30 1.21
N ALA A 89 12.62 7.50 2.27
CA ALA A 89 12.34 8.07 3.58
C ALA A 89 13.65 8.71 4.04
N GLU A 90 13.89 9.97 3.66
CA GLU A 90 15.05 10.72 4.17
C GLU A 90 15.01 10.67 5.72
N ASP A 91 16.09 10.11 6.28
CA ASP A 91 16.33 9.64 7.66
C ASP A 91 15.85 10.55 8.81
#